data_AF-H4FE24-F1
#
_entry.id   AF-H4FE24-F1
#
_cell.length_a   1.000
_cell.length_b   1.000
_cell.length_c   1.000
_cell.angle_alpha   90.00
_cell.angle_beta   90.00
_cell.angle_gamma   90.00
#
_symmetry.space_group_name_H-M   'P 1'
#
loop_
_entity.id
_entity.type
_entity.pdbx_description
1 polymer ?
#
loop_
_entity_poly.entity_id
_entity_poly.type
_entity_poly.pdbx_seq_one_letter_code
_entity_poly.pdbx_strand_id
1 'polypeptide(L)' 'MSAIEILKDEGDYHAALQKVRRFFEQEPAAGTSDADEFDALVQLIEVYETKHYAIGAVSA' A
#
# COMPACT_ATOMS: atom_id res chain seq x y z
N MET A 1 -10.46 -12.54 7.26
CA MET A 1 -10.07 -11.13 7.41
C MET A 1 -8.65 -11.10 7.91
N SER A 2 -7.70 -10.82 7.02
CA SER A 2 -6.32 -10.55 7.42
C SER A 2 -6.31 -9.22 8.18
N ALA A 3 -5.62 -9.15 9.31
CA ALA A 3 -5.47 -7.91 10.04
C ALA A 3 -4.68 -6.93 9.16
N ILE A 4 -5.29 -5.79 8.81
CA ILE A 4 -4.62 -4.71 8.11
C ILE A 4 -3.75 -3.99 9.14
N GLU A 5 -2.43 -4.15 9.02
CA GLU A 5 -1.45 -3.52 9.91
C GLU A 5 -1.14 -2.11 9.43
N ILE A 6 -1.19 -1.13 10.34
CA ILE A 6 -0.82 0.25 10.05
C ILE A 6 0.68 0.33 9.80
N LEU A 7 1.11 1.02 8.74
CA LEU A 7 2.52 1.27 8.44
C LEU A 7 3.08 2.34 9.38
N LYS A 8 4.00 1.96 10.29
CA LYS A 8 4.58 2.87 11.29
C LYS A 8 6.02 3.25 10.98
N ASP A 9 6.74 2.36 10.30
CA ASP A 9 8.15 2.54 9.95
C ASP A 9 8.47 2.01 8.55
N GLU A 10 9.73 2.16 8.16
CA GLU A 10 10.24 1.72 6.85
C GLU A 10 10.14 0.20 6.65
N GLY A 11 10.21 -0.58 7.73
CA GLY A 11 10.09 -2.04 7.68
C GLY A 11 8.67 -2.46 7.30
N ASP A 12 7.67 -1.86 7.96
CA ASP A 12 6.26 -2.06 7.62
C ASP A 12 5.99 -1.64 6.17
N TYR A 13 6.52 -0.48 5.77
CA TYR A 13 6.38 0.04 4.41
C TYR A 13 6.96 -0.91 3.37
N HIS A 14 8.18 -1.42 3.58
CA HIS A 14 8.80 -2.37 2.65
C HIS A 14 8.03 -3.70 2.58
N ALA A 15 7.52 -4.19 3.73
CA ALA A 15 6.68 -5.38 3.76
C ALA A 15 5.37 -5.19 2.98
N ALA A 16 4.74 -4.02 3.11
CA ALA A 16 3.55 -3.66 2.32
C ALA A 16 3.85 -3.60 0.81
N LEU A 17 4.99 -3.00 0.42
CA LEU A 17 5.44 -2.99 -0.97
C LEU A 17 5.66 -4.39 -1.54
N GLN A 18 6.24 -5.30 -0.76
CA GLN A 18 6.42 -6.70 -1.20
C GLN A 18 5.07 -7.42 -1.37
N LYS A 19 4.14 -7.21 -0.43
CA LYS A 19 2.80 -7.80 -0.51
C LYS A 19 2.03 -7.28 -1.71
N VAL A 20 1.98 -5.96 -1.92
CA VAL A 20 1.20 -5.38 -3.02
C VAL A 20 1.75 -5.78 -4.39
N ARG A 21 3.08 -5.96 -4.52
CA ARG A 21 3.72 -6.42 -5.78
C ARG A 21 3.14 -7.72 -6.32
N ARG A 22 2.72 -8.66 -5.46
CA ARG A 22 2.14 -9.94 -5.89
C ARG A 22 0.87 -9.75 -6.73
N PHE A 23 0.12 -8.69 -6.46
CA PHE A 23 -1.13 -8.37 -7.16
C PHE A 23 -0.88 -7.73 -8.53
N PHE A 24 0.32 -7.21 -8.80
CA PHE A 24 0.69 -6.75 -10.15
C PHE A 24 1.03 -7.90 -11.10
N GLU A 25 1.50 -9.03 -10.55
CA GLU A 25 1.72 -10.27 -11.33
C GLU A 25 0.41 -11.05 -11.51
N GLN A 26 -0.45 -11.03 -10.49
CA GLN A 26 -1.75 -11.68 -10.49
C GLN A 26 -2.80 -10.71 -9.98
N GLU A 27 -3.40 -9.97 -10.91
CA GLU A 27 -4.43 -8.99 -10.58
C GLU A 27 -5.64 -9.69 -9.94
N PRO A 28 -6.09 -9.25 -8.76
CA PRO A 28 -7.21 -9.87 -8.07
C PRO A 28 -8.51 -9.58 -8.81
N ALA A 29 -9.40 -10.57 -8.86
CA ALA A 29 -10.72 -10.38 -9.43
C ALA A 29 -11.57 -9.47 -8.53
N ALA A 30 -12.36 -8.59 -9.15
CA ALA A 30 -13.26 -7.69 -8.42
C ALA A 30 -14.25 -8.46 -7.53
N GLY A 31 -14.51 -7.91 -6.33
CA GLY A 31 -15.42 -8.50 -5.35
C GLY A 31 -14.84 -9.69 -4.58
N THR A 32 -13.54 -9.95 -4.70
CA THR A 32 -12.84 -10.95 -3.89
C THR A 32 -12.15 -10.29 -2.69
N SER A 33 -11.92 -11.07 -1.63
CA SER A 33 -11.15 -10.62 -0.47
C SER A 33 -9.73 -10.14 -0.84
N ASP A 34 -9.15 -10.68 -1.91
CA ASP A 34 -7.83 -10.29 -2.40
C ASP A 34 -7.87 -8.89 -3.03
N ALA A 35 -8.97 -8.52 -3.69
CA ALA A 35 -9.18 -7.16 -4.19
C ALA A 35 -9.34 -6.18 -3.02
N ASP A 36 -10.09 -6.54 -1.98
CA ASP A 36 -10.20 -5.73 -0.76
C ASP A 36 -8.83 -5.53 -0.07
N GLU A 37 -7.99 -6.57 -0.06
CA GLU A 37 -6.62 -6.49 0.48
C GLU A 37 -5.71 -5.59 -0.37
N PHE A 38 -5.80 -5.70 -1.70
CA PHE A 38 -5.06 -4.85 -2.62
C PHE A 38 -5.39 -3.37 -2.41
N ASP A 39 -6.69 -3.02 -2.41
CA ASP A 39 -7.16 -1.64 -2.21
C ASP A 39 -6.67 -1.08 -0.87
N ALA A 40 -6.75 -1.87 0.21
CA ALA A 40 -6.26 -1.46 1.52
C ALA A 40 -4.74 -1.24 1.56
N LEU A 41 -3.96 -2.12 0.94
CA LEU A 41 -2.49 -1.99 0.87
C LEU A 41 -2.08 -0.73 0.12
N VAL A 42 -2.70 -0.46 -1.04
CA VAL A 42 -2.41 0.74 -1.83
C VAL A 42 -2.72 1.99 -1.02
N GLN A 43 -3.88 2.04 -0.36
CA GLN A 43 -4.26 3.21 0.45
C GLN A 43 -3.30 3.46 1.61
N LEU A 44 -2.84 2.40 2.30
CA LEU A 44 -1.89 2.52 3.39
C LEU A 44 -0.52 3.02 2.93
N ILE A 45 -0.05 2.50 1.80
CA ILE A 45 1.21 2.92 1.18
C ILE A 45 1.15 4.41 0.84
N GLU A 46 0.08 4.88 0.18
CA GLU A 46 -0.09 6.28 -0.17
C GLU A 46 -0.08 7.21 1.06
N VAL A 47 -0.76 6.81 2.14
CA VAL A 47 -0.79 7.57 3.40
C VAL A 47 0.59 7.63 4.05
N TYR A 48 1.35 6.55 4.00
CA TYR A 48 2.72 6.51 4.51
C TYR A 48 3.64 7.41 3.66
N GLU A 49 3.60 7.26 2.34
CA GLU A 49 4.39 8.06 1.41
C GLU A 49 4.10 9.55 1.54
N THR A 50 2.84 9.94 1.68
CA THR A 50 2.46 11.34 1.88
C THR A 50 3.09 11.95 3.15
N LYS A 51 3.23 11.16 4.22
CA LYS A 51 3.80 11.62 5.49
C LYS A 51 5.33 11.62 5.50
N HIS A 52 5.95 10.62 4.86
CA HIS A 52 7.39 10.36 4.96
C HIS A 52 8.17 10.85 3.73
N TYR A 53 7.55 10.81 2.56
CA TYR A 53 8.11 11.13 1.25
C TYR A 53 7.32 12.24 0.57
N ALA A 54 7.07 13.34 1.28
CA ALA A 54 6.42 14.51 0.71
C ALA A 54 7.20 14.97 -0.53
N ILE A 55 6.62 14.78 -1.72
CA ILE A 55 7.17 15.34 -2.96
C ILE A 55 7.03 16.84 -2.80
N GLY A 56 8.15 17.52 -2.59
CA GLY A 56 8.18 18.97 -2.43
C GLY A 56 7.34 19.60 -3.54
N ALA A 57 6.33 20.36 -3.15
CA ALA A 57 5.49 21.11 -4.08
C ALA A 57 6.42 21.76 -5.09
N VAL A 58 6.14 21.56 -6.40
CA VAL A 58 6.84 22.24 -7.48
C VAL A 58 7.04 23.69 -7.04
N SER A 59 8.30 24.06 -6.82
CA SER A 59 8.65 25.46 -6.58
C SER A 59 8.31 26.16 -7.89
N ALA A 60 7.21 26.91 -7.88
CA ALA A 60 6.69 27.66 -9.02
C ALA A 60 7.72 28.70 -9.51
#